data_AF-A0A3A8RQ54-F1
#
_entry.id   AF-A0A3A8RQ54-F1
#
_cell.length_a   1.000
_cell.length_b   1.000
_cell.length_c   1.000
_cell.angle_alpha   90.00
_cell.angle_beta   90.00
_cell.angle_gamma   90.00
#
_symmetry.space_group_name_H-M   'P 1'
#
loop_
_entity.id
_entity.type
_entity.pdbx_description
1 polymer ?
#
loop_
_entity_poly.entity_id
_entity_poly.type
_entity_poly.pdbx_seq_one_letter_code
_entity_poly.pdbx_strand_id
1 'polypeptide(L)'
;MRPVSFPVAITYDDEDWVVTFAATREELRPLGEPGFIEEDSLCTAGGREFHWAFELEGGLRFMLRWSAAMKYSVVIADPPDPSAVVAALRTLGMSIEFVTRELPEDRHLRRRVARNCVWLFTGEGAVQVTVVFSRKALADVWLAEKHLSGELVAYPLDTSVYEAERRWGKPEVPELRPEGIQRFVGQVSERYAYRDGKPVNPGAPSP
;
A
#
# COMPACT_ATOMS: atom_id res chain seq x y z
N MET A 1 11.82 10.86 -9.66
CA MET A 1 10.79 9.79 -9.73
C MET A 1 11.46 8.54 -10.24
N ARG A 2 11.23 7.40 -9.59
CA ARG A 2 11.84 6.12 -9.95
C ARG A 2 10.77 5.07 -10.25
N PRO A 3 10.95 4.21 -11.26
CA PRO A 3 10.17 2.98 -11.39
C PRO A 3 10.38 2.09 -10.17
N VAL A 4 9.33 1.37 -9.79
CA VAL A 4 9.36 0.38 -8.70
C VAL A 4 9.10 -1.00 -9.31
N SER A 5 9.89 -1.99 -8.90
CA SER A 5 9.68 -3.39 -9.31
C SER A 5 8.45 -3.97 -8.64
N PHE A 6 7.65 -4.74 -9.38
CA PHE A 6 6.55 -5.50 -8.81
C PHE A 6 7.06 -6.67 -7.93
N PRO A 7 6.33 -7.07 -6.88
CA PRO A 7 5.00 -6.59 -6.47
C PRO A 7 5.05 -5.21 -5.79
N VAL A 8 4.07 -4.35 -6.11
CA VAL A 8 3.86 -3.07 -5.42
C VAL A 8 2.51 -3.12 -4.71
N ALA A 9 2.54 -3.18 -3.39
CA ALA A 9 1.32 -3.16 -2.58
C ALA A 9 0.84 -1.72 -2.36
N ILE A 10 -0.08 -1.28 -3.22
CA ILE A 10 -0.96 -0.15 -2.94
C ILE A 10 -2.33 -0.76 -2.67
N THR A 11 -2.78 -0.70 -1.42
CA THR A 11 -3.90 -1.51 -0.91
C THR A 11 -5.24 -0.82 -1.16
N TYR A 12 -5.51 -0.56 -2.43
CA TYR A 12 -6.74 0.00 -2.99
C TYR A 12 -7.34 -1.03 -3.94
N ASP A 13 -8.66 -1.16 -3.96
CA ASP A 13 -9.35 -1.98 -4.96
C ASP A 13 -9.44 -1.24 -6.30
N ASP A 14 -9.89 -1.91 -7.36
CA ASP A 14 -10.06 -1.28 -8.68
C ASP A 14 -11.07 -0.12 -8.65
N GLU A 15 -11.95 -0.08 -7.65
CA GLU A 15 -12.93 0.98 -7.43
C GLU A 15 -12.37 2.16 -6.64
N ASP A 16 -11.10 2.12 -6.19
CA ASP A 16 -10.40 3.14 -5.39
C ASP A 16 -9.38 3.95 -6.24
N TRP A 17 -9.59 4.06 -7.55
CA TRP A 17 -8.80 4.92 -8.44
C TRP A 17 -8.88 6.42 -8.12
N VAL A 18 -7.79 7.14 -8.37
CA VAL A 18 -7.72 8.61 -8.22
C VAL A 18 -7.59 9.32 -9.56
N VAL A 19 -7.00 8.65 -10.56
CA VAL A 19 -6.90 9.16 -11.93
C VAL A 19 -7.28 8.05 -12.90
N THR A 20 -8.01 8.41 -13.95
CA THR A 20 -8.34 7.51 -15.05
C THR A 20 -8.39 8.25 -16.38
N PHE A 21 -8.11 7.54 -17.48
CA PHE A 21 -8.06 8.12 -18.81
C PHE A 21 -8.07 7.04 -19.89
N ALA A 22 -8.60 7.38 -21.07
CA ALA A 22 -8.44 6.55 -22.26
C ALA A 22 -7.04 6.75 -22.85
N ALA A 23 -6.42 5.67 -23.33
CA ALA A 23 -5.11 5.74 -23.96
C ALA A 23 -4.88 4.57 -24.93
N THR A 24 -4.04 4.79 -25.91
CA THR A 24 -3.40 3.78 -26.75
C THR A 24 -2.02 3.40 -26.19
N ARG A 25 -1.48 2.25 -26.62
CA ARG A 25 -0.15 1.81 -26.18
C ARG A 25 0.97 2.79 -26.56
N GLU A 26 0.85 3.48 -27.70
CA GLU A 26 1.84 4.47 -28.16
C GLU A 26 1.82 5.72 -27.27
N GLU A 27 0.65 6.17 -26.84
CA GLU A 27 0.53 7.31 -25.92
C GLU A 27 1.10 6.98 -24.52
N LEU A 28 1.15 5.70 -24.14
CA LEU A 28 1.80 5.23 -22.91
C LEU A 28 3.31 5.00 -23.04
N ARG A 29 3.90 5.16 -24.23
CA ARG A 29 5.35 4.98 -24.45
C ARG A 29 6.24 5.80 -23.51
N PRO A 30 5.89 7.03 -23.09
CA PRO A 30 6.70 7.80 -22.15
C PRO A 30 6.87 7.15 -20.77
N LEU A 31 5.98 6.22 -20.38
CA LEU A 31 6.09 5.46 -19.14
C LEU A 31 7.23 4.42 -19.16
N GLY A 32 7.80 4.14 -20.34
CA GLY A 32 8.79 3.08 -20.53
C GLY A 32 8.17 1.69 -20.57
N GLU A 33 9.00 0.68 -20.32
CA GLU A 33 8.55 -0.71 -20.26
C GLU A 33 7.69 -0.97 -19.00
N PRO A 34 6.62 -1.77 -19.13
CA PRO A 34 5.81 -2.17 -17.98
C PRO A 34 6.65 -3.02 -17.02
N GLY A 35 6.39 -2.85 -15.73
CA GLY A 35 7.02 -3.69 -14.69
C GLY A 35 6.34 -5.05 -14.55
N PHE A 36 5.09 -5.17 -14.98
CA PHE A 36 4.33 -6.42 -15.01
C PHE A 36 3.28 -6.39 -16.14
N ILE A 37 3.03 -7.55 -16.74
CA ILE A 37 1.98 -7.73 -17.74
C ILE A 37 1.14 -8.92 -17.30
N GLU A 38 -0.15 -8.71 -17.12
CA GLU A 38 -1.12 -9.78 -16.89
C GLU A 38 -1.70 -10.24 -18.23
N GLU A 39 -1.63 -11.55 -18.47
CA GLU A 39 -2.09 -12.17 -19.71
C GLU A 39 -3.17 -13.23 -19.46
N ASP A 40 -3.46 -13.56 -18.20
CA ASP A 40 -4.53 -14.48 -17.84
C ASP A 40 -5.90 -13.84 -18.11
N SER A 41 -6.61 -14.39 -19.09
CA SER A 41 -7.96 -13.98 -19.46
C SER A 41 -9.01 -14.17 -18.36
N LEU A 42 -8.72 -14.95 -17.32
CA LEU A 42 -9.59 -15.10 -16.15
C LEU A 42 -9.44 -13.95 -15.15
N CYS A 43 -8.28 -13.28 -15.15
CA CYS A 43 -7.95 -12.16 -14.28
C CYS A 43 -8.17 -10.81 -14.96
N THR A 44 -8.28 -10.80 -16.29
CA THR A 44 -8.45 -9.61 -17.11
C THR A 44 -9.83 -9.59 -17.76
N ALA A 45 -10.26 -8.44 -18.29
CA ALA A 45 -11.47 -8.36 -19.11
C ALA A 45 -11.27 -8.93 -20.53
N GLY A 46 -10.67 -10.13 -20.64
CA GLY A 46 -10.45 -10.85 -21.90
C GLY A 46 -9.27 -10.35 -22.74
N GLY A 47 -8.32 -9.61 -22.16
CA GLY A 47 -7.15 -9.10 -22.89
C GLY A 47 -6.02 -8.65 -21.96
N ARG A 48 -4.85 -8.36 -22.52
CA ARG A 48 -3.64 -8.06 -21.74
C ARG A 48 -3.78 -6.78 -20.92
N GLU A 49 -3.32 -6.82 -19.67
CA GLU A 49 -3.20 -5.64 -18.81
C GLU A 49 -1.72 -5.34 -18.54
N PHE A 50 -1.37 -4.06 -18.60
CA PHE A 50 0.01 -3.59 -18.47
C PHE A 50 0.10 -2.73 -17.23
N HIS A 51 1.11 -3.00 -16.41
CA HIS A 51 1.24 -2.41 -15.09
C HIS A 51 2.57 -1.68 -14.95
N TRP A 52 2.50 -0.45 -14.44
CA TRP A 52 3.64 0.36 -14.04
C TRP A 52 3.46 0.80 -12.59
N ALA A 53 4.56 0.99 -11.89
CA ALA A 53 4.56 1.54 -10.55
C ALA A 53 5.71 2.52 -10.37
N PHE A 54 5.44 3.61 -9.66
CA PHE A 54 6.39 4.70 -9.47
C PHE A 54 6.40 5.20 -8.04
N GLU A 55 7.55 5.72 -7.62
CA GLU A 55 7.74 6.40 -6.35
C GLU A 55 8.47 7.74 -6.57
N LEU A 56 8.00 8.79 -5.90
CA LEU A 56 8.62 10.11 -5.86
C LEU A 56 9.28 10.33 -4.49
N GLU A 57 10.32 11.17 -4.44
CA GLU A 57 11.02 11.53 -3.19
C GLU A 57 10.11 12.15 -2.13
N GLY A 58 9.03 12.83 -2.55
CA GLY A 58 7.97 13.33 -1.65
C GLY A 58 7.07 12.25 -1.04
N GLY A 59 7.36 10.97 -1.31
CA GLY A 59 6.63 9.81 -0.79
C GLY A 59 5.25 9.63 -1.41
N LEU A 60 5.02 10.15 -2.63
CA LEU A 60 3.92 9.75 -3.50
C LEU A 60 4.32 8.45 -4.18
N ARG A 61 3.46 7.44 -4.09
CA ARG A 61 3.56 6.17 -4.81
C ARG A 61 2.30 6.01 -5.63
N PHE A 62 2.40 5.53 -6.86
CA PHE A 62 1.22 5.21 -7.65
C PHE A 62 1.47 4.01 -8.55
N MET A 63 0.40 3.26 -8.81
CA MET A 63 0.36 2.17 -9.77
C MET A 63 -0.60 2.56 -10.89
N LEU A 64 -0.16 2.37 -12.12
CA LEU A 64 -0.96 2.56 -13.33
C LEU A 64 -1.18 1.20 -13.96
N ARG A 65 -2.44 0.85 -14.18
CA ARG A 65 -2.86 -0.29 -14.98
C ARG A 65 -3.49 0.22 -16.27
N TRP A 66 -3.13 -0.37 -17.41
CA TRP A 66 -3.82 -0.14 -18.68
C TRP A 66 -4.32 -1.45 -19.27
N SER A 67 -5.61 -1.49 -19.62
CA SER A 67 -6.23 -2.62 -20.30
C SER A 67 -6.17 -2.43 -21.81
N ALA A 68 -5.52 -3.37 -22.52
CA ALA A 68 -5.45 -3.32 -23.98
C ALA A 68 -6.82 -3.53 -24.65
N ALA A 69 -7.68 -4.35 -24.04
CA ALA A 69 -9.02 -4.62 -24.55
C ALA A 69 -9.91 -3.37 -24.45
N MET A 70 -9.85 -2.66 -23.32
CA MET A 70 -10.69 -1.49 -23.07
C MET A 70 -10.06 -0.17 -23.54
N LYS A 71 -8.76 -0.16 -23.85
CA LYS A 71 -7.95 1.04 -24.14
C LYS A 71 -8.08 2.09 -23.05
N TYR A 72 -8.07 1.63 -21.80
CA TYR A 72 -8.40 2.44 -20.64
C TYR A 72 -7.42 2.22 -19.50
N SER A 73 -7.04 3.31 -18.84
CA SER A 73 -6.06 3.34 -17.77
C SER A 73 -6.71 3.66 -16.43
N VAL A 74 -6.27 2.98 -15.38
CA VAL A 74 -6.68 3.22 -14.00
C VAL A 74 -5.43 3.46 -13.17
N VAL A 75 -5.43 4.49 -12.34
CA VAL A 75 -4.32 4.84 -11.45
C VAL A 75 -4.80 4.88 -10.01
N ILE A 76 -4.11 4.12 -9.17
CA ILE A 76 -4.25 4.16 -7.70
C ILE A 76 -2.99 4.77 -7.10
N ALA A 77 -3.12 5.51 -6.00
CA ALA A 77 -1.98 6.23 -5.41
C ALA A 77 -2.03 6.33 -3.88
N ASP A 78 -0.86 6.39 -3.26
CA ASP A 78 -0.65 6.70 -1.84
C ASP A 78 0.31 7.91 -1.69
N PRO A 79 -0.13 9.05 -1.12
CA PRO A 79 -1.51 9.31 -0.71
C PRO A 79 -2.44 9.35 -1.95
N PRO A 80 -3.76 9.19 -1.80
CA PRO A 80 -4.69 9.23 -2.92
C PRO A 80 -4.94 10.68 -3.37
N ASP A 81 -3.87 11.37 -3.78
CA ASP A 81 -3.85 12.76 -4.21
C ASP A 81 -3.89 12.82 -5.76
N PRO A 82 -5.06 13.06 -6.36
CA PRO A 82 -5.19 13.06 -7.82
C PRO A 82 -4.38 14.17 -8.48
N SER A 83 -4.24 15.34 -7.84
CA SER A 83 -3.49 16.47 -8.39
C SER A 83 -2.00 16.17 -8.48
N ALA A 84 -1.44 15.56 -7.42
CA ALA A 84 -0.05 15.14 -7.39
C ALA A 84 0.23 14.02 -8.42
N VAL A 85 -0.71 13.08 -8.60
CA VAL A 85 -0.61 12.03 -9.63
C VAL A 85 -0.62 12.62 -11.03
N VAL A 86 -1.54 13.55 -11.33
CA VAL A 86 -1.58 14.22 -12.64
C VAL A 86 -0.27 14.95 -12.91
N ALA A 87 0.27 15.70 -11.94
CA ALA A 87 1.56 16.38 -12.08
C ALA A 87 2.72 15.40 -12.35
N ALA A 88 2.73 14.24 -11.68
CA ALA A 88 3.71 13.19 -11.90
C ALA A 88 3.60 12.59 -13.32
N LEU A 89 2.39 12.25 -13.78
CA LEU A 89 2.16 11.74 -15.13
C LEU A 89 2.58 12.75 -16.20
N ARG A 90 2.30 14.05 -16.00
CA ARG A 90 2.77 15.13 -16.90
C ARG A 90 4.29 15.19 -16.97
N THR A 91 4.98 15.00 -15.84
CA THR A 91 6.45 14.96 -15.78
C THR A 91 7.02 13.73 -16.48
N LEU A 92 6.29 12.61 -16.51
CA LEU A 92 6.61 11.45 -17.34
C LEU A 92 6.38 11.69 -18.83
N GLY A 93 5.90 12.86 -19.25
CA GLY A 93 5.65 13.20 -20.65
C GLY A 93 4.25 12.83 -21.16
N MET A 94 3.32 12.47 -20.28
CA MET A 94 1.94 12.18 -20.66
C MET A 94 1.18 13.46 -21.02
N SER A 95 0.66 13.55 -22.25
CA SER A 95 -0.08 14.72 -22.75
C SER A 95 -1.61 14.54 -22.81
N ILE A 96 -2.15 13.47 -22.24
CA ILE A 96 -3.58 13.07 -22.33
C ILE A 96 -4.47 13.88 -21.38
N GLU A 97 -5.78 13.91 -21.64
CA GLU A 97 -6.79 14.38 -20.69
C GLU A 97 -7.00 13.38 -19.55
N PHE A 98 -7.06 13.87 -18.31
CA PHE A 98 -7.20 13.05 -17.12
C PHE A 98 -8.53 13.32 -16.43
N VAL A 99 -9.25 12.26 -16.10
CA VAL A 99 -10.39 12.32 -15.17
C VAL A 99 -9.85 12.03 -13.78
N THR A 100 -10.17 12.91 -12.84
CA THR A 100 -9.72 12.80 -11.44
C THR A 100 -10.90 12.48 -10.53
N ARG A 101 -10.62 11.80 -9.42
CA ARG A 101 -11.58 11.54 -8.36
C ARG A 101 -10.90 11.64 -7.02
N GLU A 102 -11.49 12.44 -6.14
CA GLU A 102 -11.12 12.48 -4.73
C GLU A 102 -11.73 11.26 -4.04
N LEU A 103 -10.90 10.49 -3.34
CA LEU A 103 -11.41 9.44 -2.46
C LEU A 103 -11.87 10.04 -1.13
N PRO A 104 -12.90 9.49 -0.47
CA PRO A 104 -13.32 9.98 0.84
C PRO A 104 -12.23 9.74 1.89
N GLU A 105 -12.17 10.58 2.93
CA GLU A 105 -11.06 10.58 3.91
C GLU A 105 -10.83 9.23 4.61
N ASP A 106 -11.86 8.41 4.76
CA ASP A 106 -11.76 7.06 5.36
C ASP A 106 -11.00 6.07 4.47
N ARG A 107 -10.94 6.34 3.16
CA ARG A 107 -10.08 5.64 2.20
C ARG A 107 -8.65 6.16 2.23
N HIS A 108 -8.39 7.37 2.73
CA HIS A 108 -7.03 7.90 2.78
C HIS A 108 -6.19 7.11 3.78
N LEU A 109 -5.04 6.62 3.33
CA LEU A 109 -4.04 6.07 4.22
C LEU A 109 -3.52 7.17 5.15
N ARG A 110 -3.89 7.11 6.45
CA ARG A 110 -3.42 8.08 7.44
C ARG A 110 -1.90 8.06 7.49
N ARG A 111 -1.28 9.19 7.14
CA ARG A 111 0.17 9.40 7.11
C ARG A 111 0.75 9.36 8.54
N ARG A 112 1.11 8.18 9.04
CA ARG A 112 2.16 7.92 10.04
C ARG A 112 2.75 6.53 9.80
N VAL A 113 4.02 6.35 10.19
CA VAL A 113 4.88 5.15 10.36
C VAL A 113 4.49 3.81 9.67
N ALA A 114 3.22 3.40 9.62
CA ALA A 114 2.67 2.24 8.90
C ALA A 114 2.59 2.36 7.36
N ARG A 115 3.36 3.26 6.72
CA ARG A 115 3.53 3.22 5.26
C ARG A 115 4.31 1.97 4.88
N ASN A 116 3.73 1.14 4.02
CA ASN A 116 4.25 -0.18 3.63
C ASN A 116 4.18 -1.19 4.77
N CYS A 117 3.10 -1.22 5.55
CA CYS A 117 2.88 -2.27 6.53
C CYS A 117 1.62 -3.08 6.21
N VAL A 118 1.64 -4.36 6.61
CA VAL A 118 0.43 -5.15 6.83
C VAL A 118 0.08 -5.17 8.31
N TRP A 119 -1.18 -5.36 8.62
CA TRP A 119 -1.71 -5.34 9.98
C TRP A 119 -2.06 -6.75 10.42
N LEU A 120 -1.30 -7.30 11.35
CA LEU A 120 -1.56 -8.63 11.87
C LEU A 120 -2.41 -8.52 13.12
N PHE A 121 -3.56 -9.19 13.12
CA PHE A 121 -4.38 -9.34 14.31
C PHE A 121 -4.13 -10.71 14.94
N THR A 122 -3.90 -10.69 16.25
CA THR A 122 -3.83 -11.88 17.09
C THR A 122 -4.96 -11.79 18.10
N GLY A 123 -5.94 -12.70 17.98
CA GLY A 123 -7.07 -12.76 18.90
C GLY A 123 -6.64 -13.06 20.34
N GLU A 124 -7.44 -12.63 21.31
CA GLU A 124 -7.18 -12.93 22.73
C GLU A 124 -7.09 -14.44 22.96
N GLY A 125 -5.99 -14.88 23.57
CA GLY A 125 -5.70 -16.30 23.79
C GLY A 125 -5.14 -17.05 22.57
N ALA A 126 -5.04 -16.41 21.41
CA ALA A 126 -4.42 -17.02 20.24
C ALA A 126 -2.89 -17.05 20.40
N VAL A 127 -2.27 -18.15 19.95
CA VAL A 127 -0.81 -18.35 19.96
C VAL A 127 -0.15 -17.98 18.63
N GLN A 128 -0.97 -17.67 17.61
CA GLN A 128 -0.55 -17.29 16.26
C GLN A 128 -1.46 -16.20 15.71
N VAL A 129 -0.98 -15.54 14.65
CA VAL A 129 -1.74 -14.56 13.88
C VAL A 129 -3.06 -15.17 13.41
N THR A 130 -4.15 -14.47 13.67
CA THR A 130 -5.50 -14.87 13.27
C THR A 130 -5.84 -14.39 11.88
N VAL A 131 -5.49 -13.14 11.55
CA VAL A 131 -5.79 -12.53 10.26
C VAL A 131 -4.79 -11.42 9.95
N VAL A 132 -4.57 -11.18 8.65
CA VAL A 132 -3.69 -10.13 8.14
C VAL A 132 -4.53 -9.19 7.30
N PHE A 133 -4.45 -7.89 7.59
CA PHE A 133 -5.11 -6.85 6.82
C PHE A 133 -4.09 -6.00 6.09
N SER A 134 -4.47 -5.57 4.90
CA SER A 134 -3.71 -4.61 4.11
C SER A 134 -3.84 -3.19 4.67
N ARG A 135 -4.90 -2.90 5.43
CA ARG A 135 -5.20 -1.58 6.02
C ARG A 135 -5.75 -1.72 7.43
N LYS A 136 -5.40 -0.80 8.34
CA LYS A 136 -5.97 -0.73 9.69
C LYS A 136 -7.49 -0.54 9.66
N ALA A 137 -8.00 0.30 8.76
CA ALA A 137 -9.44 0.57 8.67
C ALA A 137 -10.26 -0.70 8.38
N LEU A 138 -9.74 -1.60 7.53
CA LEU A 138 -10.37 -2.90 7.29
C LEU A 138 -10.37 -3.77 8.54
N ALA A 139 -9.28 -3.74 9.32
CA ALA A 139 -9.21 -4.41 10.60
C ALA A 139 -10.25 -3.82 11.59
N ASP A 140 -10.36 -2.49 11.67
CA ASP A 140 -11.32 -1.81 12.55
C ASP A 140 -12.76 -2.24 12.25
N VAL A 141 -13.17 -2.21 10.98
CA VAL A 141 -14.51 -2.62 10.55
C VAL A 141 -14.76 -4.09 10.88
N TRP A 142 -13.85 -4.97 10.48
CA TRP A 142 -14.03 -6.41 10.70
C TRP A 142 -14.05 -6.78 12.19
N LEU A 143 -13.18 -6.17 13.01
CA LEU A 143 -13.14 -6.41 14.45
C LEU A 143 -14.41 -5.92 15.12
N ALA A 144 -14.94 -4.76 14.72
CA ALA A 144 -16.20 -4.22 15.21
C ALA A 144 -17.39 -5.13 14.84
N GLU A 145 -17.48 -5.57 13.58
CA GLU A 145 -18.54 -6.47 13.11
C GLU A 145 -18.54 -7.83 13.82
N LYS A 146 -17.34 -8.33 14.17
CA LYS A 146 -17.16 -9.66 14.79
C LYS A 146 -17.05 -9.62 16.31
N HIS A 147 -17.08 -8.44 16.93
CA HIS A 147 -16.98 -8.29 18.38
C HIS A 147 -15.70 -8.92 18.99
N LEU A 148 -14.58 -8.83 18.27
CA LEU A 148 -13.35 -9.55 18.65
C LEU A 148 -12.46 -8.74 19.60
N SER A 149 -11.77 -9.45 20.48
CA SER A 149 -10.76 -8.92 21.40
C SER A 149 -9.38 -9.46 21.04
N GLY A 150 -8.33 -8.64 21.15
CA GLY A 150 -6.97 -9.04 20.78
C GLY A 150 -6.05 -7.86 20.52
N GLU A 151 -4.94 -8.12 19.85
CA GLU A 151 -3.94 -7.11 19.49
C GLU A 151 -3.78 -7.02 17.97
N LEU A 152 -3.73 -5.81 17.45
CA LEU A 152 -3.45 -5.50 16.05
C LEU A 152 -2.10 -4.78 15.95
N VAL A 153 -1.17 -5.31 15.14
CA VAL A 153 0.21 -4.81 15.04
C VAL A 153 0.59 -4.55 13.58
N ALA A 154 1.23 -3.42 13.28
CA ALA A 154 1.68 -3.07 11.93
C ALA A 154 3.08 -3.62 11.62
N TYR A 155 3.19 -4.64 10.76
CA TYR A 155 4.49 -5.16 10.32
C TYR A 155 4.91 -4.60 8.97
N PRO A 156 6.19 -4.24 8.80
CA PRO A 156 6.71 -3.75 7.53
C PRO A 156 6.62 -4.82 6.43
N LEU A 157 6.29 -4.36 5.23
CA LEU A 157 6.19 -5.12 3.99
C LEU A 157 7.43 -4.85 3.14
N ASP A 158 7.91 -5.88 2.44
CA ASP A 158 9.08 -5.84 1.54
C ASP A 158 10.41 -5.42 2.20
N THR A 159 10.48 -5.43 3.53
CA THR A 159 11.70 -5.17 4.30
C THR A 159 11.64 -5.90 5.64
N SER A 160 12.80 -6.19 6.22
CA SER A 160 12.86 -6.79 7.55
C SER A 160 12.47 -5.78 8.64
N VAL A 161 11.94 -6.27 9.76
CA VAL A 161 11.67 -5.42 10.95
C VAL A 161 12.95 -4.70 11.41
N TYR A 162 14.10 -5.37 11.29
CA TYR A 162 15.41 -4.80 11.60
C TYR A 162 15.74 -3.56 10.75
N GLU A 163 15.65 -3.68 9.43
CA GLU A 163 15.94 -2.58 8.50
C GLU A 163 14.92 -1.43 8.66
N ALA A 164 13.65 -1.78 8.87
CA ALA A 164 12.59 -0.81 9.10
C ALA A 164 12.85 0.02 10.36
N GLU A 165 13.16 -0.62 11.48
CA GLU A 165 13.44 0.08 12.74
C GLU A 165 14.72 0.93 12.70
N ARG A 166 15.77 0.45 12.01
CA ARG A 166 16.97 1.27 11.71
C ARG A 166 16.61 2.52 10.92
N ARG A 167 15.77 2.38 9.88
CA ARG A 167 15.34 3.49 9.02
C ARG A 167 14.44 4.48 9.75
N TRP A 168 13.61 4.02 10.68
CA TRP A 168 12.77 4.88 11.51
C TRP A 168 13.54 5.67 12.56
N GLY A 169 14.87 5.47 12.66
CA GLY A 169 15.73 6.22 13.57
C GLY A 169 15.52 5.83 15.03
N LYS A 170 15.07 4.59 15.31
CA LYS A 170 15.08 4.05 16.67
C LYS A 170 16.54 3.92 17.12
N PRO A 171 17.00 4.73 18.11
CA PRO A 171 18.42 4.85 18.43
C PRO A 171 19.05 3.58 19.02
N GLU A 172 18.23 2.58 19.38
CA GLU A 172 18.65 1.35 20.06
C GLU A 172 18.88 0.16 19.13
N VAL A 173 18.74 0.28 17.81
CA VAL A 173 18.91 -0.87 16.90
C VAL A 173 20.39 -1.06 16.51
N PRO A 174 21.08 -2.08 17.07
CA PRO A 174 22.51 -2.29 16.83
C PRO A 174 22.77 -2.71 15.38
N GLU A 175 24.00 -2.58 14.90
CA GLU A 175 24.37 -3.17 13.62
C GLU A 175 24.56 -4.68 13.75
N LEU A 176 23.78 -5.46 12.99
CA LEU A 176 23.77 -6.92 13.05
C LEU A 176 24.37 -7.55 11.80
N ARG A 177 25.06 -8.68 12.00
CA ARG A 177 25.43 -9.62 10.93
C ARG A 177 24.19 -10.38 10.42
N PRO A 178 24.22 -11.02 9.25
CA PRO A 178 23.07 -11.75 8.69
C PRO A 178 22.40 -12.72 9.67
N GLU A 179 23.18 -13.45 10.49
CA GLU A 179 22.67 -14.39 11.50
C GLU A 179 21.92 -13.69 12.64
N GLY A 180 22.25 -12.42 12.89
CA GLY A 180 21.54 -11.54 13.81
C GLY A 180 20.25 -11.01 13.19
N ILE A 181 20.28 -10.58 11.93
CA ILE A 181 19.11 -10.05 11.21
C ILE A 181 17.98 -11.09 11.20
N GLN A 182 18.27 -12.34 10.86
CA GLN A 182 17.26 -13.41 10.80
C GLN A 182 16.64 -13.77 12.17
N ARG A 183 17.27 -13.36 13.28
CA ARG A 183 16.79 -13.59 14.66
C ARG A 183 16.23 -12.32 15.31
N PHE A 184 16.27 -11.20 14.60
CA PHE A 184 15.88 -9.92 15.14
C PHE A 184 14.38 -9.89 15.43
N VAL A 185 14.03 -9.67 16.69
CA VAL A 185 12.67 -9.40 17.12
C VAL A 185 12.62 -7.92 17.49
N GLY A 186 12.02 -7.11 16.63
CA GLY A 186 11.90 -5.67 16.85
C GLY A 186 10.77 -5.31 17.81
N GLN A 187 10.72 -4.04 18.18
CA GLN A 187 9.69 -3.47 19.05
C GLN A 187 8.54 -2.83 18.25
N VAL A 188 8.17 -3.41 17.11
CA VAL A 188 7.16 -2.93 16.13
C VAL A 188 6.28 -1.79 16.65
N SER A 189 6.47 -0.59 16.09
CA SER A 189 6.13 0.70 16.71
C SER A 189 4.64 1.03 16.78
N GLU A 190 3.81 0.38 15.98
CA GLU A 190 2.38 0.67 15.92
C GLU A 190 1.56 -0.58 16.24
N ARG A 191 0.87 -0.52 17.38
CA ARG A 191 0.05 -1.60 17.92
C ARG A 191 -1.19 -1.03 18.60
N TYR A 192 -2.28 -1.79 18.57
CA TYR A 192 -3.57 -1.41 19.13
C TYR A 192 -4.21 -2.61 19.84
N ALA A 193 -4.70 -2.37 21.06
CA ALA A 193 -5.51 -3.36 21.78
C ALA A 193 -6.99 -3.16 21.44
N TYR A 194 -7.71 -4.25 21.19
CA TYR A 194 -9.16 -4.27 20.96
C TYR A 194 -9.86 -5.09 22.03
N ARG A 195 -11.03 -4.61 22.43
CA ARG A 195 -11.98 -5.30 23.33
C ARG A 195 -13.36 -5.20 22.72
N ASP A 196 -14.00 -6.34 22.50
CA ASP A 196 -15.35 -6.42 21.94
C ASP A 196 -15.50 -5.54 20.67
N GLY A 197 -14.53 -5.68 19.77
CA GLY A 197 -14.47 -4.93 18.50
C GLY A 197 -14.11 -3.45 18.60
N LYS A 198 -13.81 -2.94 19.80
CA LYS A 198 -13.47 -1.52 20.02
C LYS A 198 -12.03 -1.33 20.46
N PRO A 199 -11.31 -0.32 19.94
CA PRO A 199 -9.97 -0.01 20.39
C PRO A 199 -9.99 0.51 21.83
N VAL A 200 -9.16 -0.06 22.70
CA VAL A 200 -9.10 0.28 24.14
C VAL A 200 -8.36 1.60 24.39
N ASN A 201 -7.35 1.89 23.57
CA ASN A 201 -6.53 3.11 23.66
C ASN A 201 -6.25 3.66 22.25
N PRO A 202 -7.10 4.54 21.69
CA PRO A 202 -6.94 5.02 20.32
C PRO A 202 -5.76 5.98 20.08
N GLY A 203 -4.87 6.23 21.06
CA GLY A 203 -3.99 7.41 20.98
C GLY A 203 -2.66 7.45 21.75
N ALA A 204 -2.08 6.32 22.17
CA ALA A 204 -0.71 6.35 22.69
C ALA A 204 0.15 5.30 21.97
N PRO A 205 1.07 5.68 21.05
CA PRO A 205 2.15 4.79 20.69
C PRO A 205 2.88 4.41 21.98
N SER A 206 3.07 3.11 22.22
CA SER A 206 3.93 2.66 23.31
C SER A 206 5.33 3.27 23.14
N PRO A 207 6.04 3.60 24.24
CA PRO A 207 7.42 4.08 24.17
C PRO A 207 8.31 3.10 23.41
#